data_AF-R6RQZ5-F1
#
_entry.id   AF-R6RQZ5-F1
#
_cell.length_a   1.000
_cell.length_b   1.000
_cell.length_c   1.000
_cell.angle_alpha   90.00
_cell.angle_beta   90.00
_cell.angle_gamma   90.00
#
_symmetry.space_group_name_H-M   'P 1'
#
loop_
_entity.id
_entity.type
_entity.pdbx_description
1 polymer ?
#
loop_
_entity_poly.entity_id
_entity_poly.type
_entity_poly.pdbx_seq_one_letter_code
_entity_poly.pdbx_strand_id
1 'polypeptide(L)'
;MQRDNNRMLNENYAEKSGKYKQIAGLPVDNTAESGIIKPITVDDIAAVDKDGTISDECKEVIASTIEKFQKDGHEFNFDAVRMVNIPPNINGGQDVLRTNAIDSGGYPKVVLEINKNVFADADKQSIDCMFINAENTVCNSLEDAVIHEIGHAKTIYSRTYANYERIAEELEFVHDIDVSKLASSDGLEGIAECEVLLSRGEKLSDEIMNFYTTYTTGGG
;
A
#
# COMPACT_ATOMS: atom_id res chain seq x y z
N MET A 1 9.44 40.58 -11.77
CA MET A 1 9.86 39.25 -12.21
C MET A 1 9.60 38.23 -11.11
N GLN A 2 8.32 37.94 -10.82
CA GLN A 2 7.94 37.01 -9.74
C GLN A 2 6.62 36.25 -10.04
N ARG A 3 6.05 36.43 -11.23
CA ARG A 3 4.81 35.76 -11.66
C ARG A 3 5.06 34.55 -12.58
N ASP A 4 6.25 34.45 -13.16
CA ASP A 4 6.55 33.41 -14.17
C ASP A 4 7.05 32.09 -13.55
N ASN A 5 7.54 32.10 -12.30
CA ASN A 5 8.02 30.88 -11.62
C ASN A 5 6.88 29.95 -11.18
N ASN A 6 5.72 30.49 -10.78
CA ASN A 6 4.58 29.66 -10.38
C ASN A 6 3.92 28.95 -11.58
N ARG A 7 4.04 29.52 -12.79
CA ARG A 7 3.48 28.91 -13.99
C ARG A 7 4.31 27.71 -14.47
N MET A 8 5.64 27.79 -14.39
CA MET A 8 6.54 26.67 -14.73
C MET A 8 6.54 25.53 -13.72
N LEU A 9 6.17 25.81 -12.45
CA LEU A 9 5.88 24.75 -11.48
C LEU A 9 4.62 23.99 -11.90
N ASN A 10 3.50 24.68 -12.11
CA ASN A 10 2.21 24.06 -12.51
C ASN A 10 2.27 23.25 -13.82
N GLU A 11 3.04 23.69 -14.81
CA GLU A 11 3.16 22.97 -16.09
C GLU A 11 4.03 21.68 -15.96
N ASN A 12 4.97 21.61 -15.00
CA ASN A 12 5.72 20.38 -14.69
C ASN A 12 4.95 19.39 -13.80
N TYR A 13 3.99 19.85 -12.98
CA TYR A 13 3.16 19.00 -12.11
C TYR A 13 2.24 18.05 -12.91
N ALA A 14 1.79 18.46 -14.10
CA ALA A 14 0.86 17.66 -14.89
C ALA A 14 1.52 16.50 -15.68
N GLU A 15 2.83 16.59 -15.95
CA GLU A 15 3.52 15.63 -16.84
C GLU A 15 4.20 14.46 -16.10
N LYS A 16 4.38 14.51 -14.77
CA LYS A 16 5.18 13.52 -14.03
C LYS A 16 4.43 12.62 -13.04
N SER A 17 3.15 12.86 -12.75
CA SER A 17 2.36 12.04 -11.81
C SER A 17 1.85 10.70 -12.38
N GLY A 18 2.60 10.09 -13.31
CA GLY A 18 2.22 8.85 -14.00
C GLY A 18 1.94 7.64 -13.08
N LYS A 19 2.32 7.70 -11.80
CA LYS A 19 2.04 6.67 -10.79
C LYS A 19 0.63 6.76 -10.16
N TYR A 20 -0.08 7.90 -10.25
CA TYR A 20 -1.41 8.11 -9.66
C TYR A 20 -2.47 8.52 -10.69
N LYS A 21 -2.54 7.82 -11.84
CA LYS A 21 -3.64 8.04 -12.77
C LYS A 21 -4.94 7.52 -12.17
N GLN A 22 -5.82 8.45 -11.80
CA GLN A 22 -7.24 8.20 -11.55
C GLN A 22 -7.81 7.32 -12.66
N ILE A 23 -8.22 6.09 -12.32
CA ILE A 23 -9.11 5.31 -13.18
C ILE A 23 -10.53 5.61 -12.71
N ALA A 24 -11.17 6.56 -13.39
CA ALA A 24 -12.57 6.89 -13.15
C ALA A 24 -13.49 5.75 -13.60
N GLY A 25 -14.36 5.30 -12.70
CA GLY A 25 -15.52 4.47 -13.02
C GLY A 25 -15.56 3.11 -12.34
N LEU A 26 -16.01 3.07 -11.09
CA LEU A 26 -16.69 1.88 -10.53
C LEU A 26 -17.86 2.32 -9.65
N PRO A 27 -18.94 1.52 -9.56
CA PRO A 27 -20.12 1.84 -8.75
C PRO A 27 -19.73 1.86 -7.26
N VAL A 28 -20.24 2.89 -6.56
CA VAL A 28 -20.04 3.08 -5.13
C VAL A 28 -21.17 2.34 -4.41
N ASP A 29 -20.88 1.17 -3.83
CA ASP A 29 -21.77 0.59 -2.83
C ASP A 29 -21.57 1.35 -1.51
N ASN A 30 -22.53 2.23 -1.22
CA ASN A 30 -22.63 2.95 0.04
C ASN A 30 -23.25 2.03 1.10
N THR A 31 -22.43 1.30 1.85
CA THR A 31 -22.84 0.79 3.16
C THR A 31 -22.16 1.61 4.24
N ALA A 32 -22.77 2.75 4.54
CA ALA A 32 -22.47 3.51 5.75
C ALA A 32 -23.02 2.72 6.96
N GLU A 33 -22.17 1.93 7.61
CA GLU A 33 -22.44 1.39 8.95
C GLU A 33 -21.29 1.74 9.90
N SER A 34 -21.59 2.63 10.85
CA SER A 34 -21.09 2.67 12.23
C SER A 34 -19.66 2.19 12.52
N GLY A 35 -18.71 3.13 12.67
CA GLY A 35 -17.66 3.22 13.72
C GLY A 35 -16.73 2.03 14.03
N ILE A 36 -16.91 0.88 13.41
CA ILE A 36 -16.16 -0.35 13.61
C ILE A 36 -15.44 -0.59 12.28
N ILE A 37 -14.12 -0.56 12.32
CA ILE A 37 -13.28 -1.02 11.22
C ILE A 37 -13.63 -2.50 11.00
N LYS A 38 -14.27 -2.82 9.87
CA LYS A 38 -14.54 -4.21 9.48
C LYS A 38 -13.30 -4.73 8.74
N PRO A 39 -12.71 -5.86 9.17
CA PRO A 39 -11.63 -6.49 8.44
C PRO A 39 -12.06 -6.88 7.03
N ILE A 40 -11.14 -6.80 6.07
CA ILE A 40 -11.28 -7.54 4.80
C ILE A 40 -11.28 -9.03 5.13
N THR A 41 -12.30 -9.74 4.66
CA THR A 41 -12.47 -11.18 4.87
C THR A 41 -12.12 -11.99 3.62
N VAL A 42 -11.99 -13.30 3.78
CA VAL A 42 -11.84 -14.23 2.64
C VAL A 42 -13.01 -14.11 1.68
N ASP A 43 -14.23 -13.91 2.19
CA ASP A 43 -15.43 -13.75 1.37
C ASP A 43 -15.38 -12.47 0.53
N ASP A 44 -14.83 -11.37 1.06
CA ASP A 44 -14.64 -10.14 0.30
C ASP A 44 -13.66 -10.34 -0.86
N ILE A 45 -12.57 -11.08 -0.63
CA ILE A 45 -11.59 -11.43 -1.67
C ILE A 45 -12.24 -12.38 -2.71
N ALA A 46 -12.99 -13.38 -2.26
CA ALA A 46 -13.70 -14.31 -3.14
C ALA A 46 -14.77 -13.61 -4.00
N ALA A 47 -15.44 -12.59 -3.47
CA ALA A 47 -16.43 -11.80 -4.20
C ALA A 47 -15.82 -11.02 -5.38
N VAL A 48 -14.56 -10.59 -5.26
CA VAL A 48 -13.84 -9.89 -6.34
C VAL A 48 -13.05 -10.83 -7.25
N ASP A 49 -12.69 -12.02 -6.78
CA ASP A 49 -12.02 -13.09 -7.54
C ASP A 49 -13.01 -13.95 -8.35
N LYS A 50 -13.72 -13.31 -9.29
CA LYS A 50 -14.80 -13.96 -10.07
C LYS A 50 -14.34 -15.15 -10.91
N ASP A 51 -13.08 -15.18 -11.29
CA ASP A 51 -12.51 -16.23 -12.13
C ASP A 51 -11.84 -17.34 -11.30
N GLY A 52 -11.84 -17.24 -9.97
CA GLY A 52 -11.17 -18.20 -9.08
C GLY A 52 -9.66 -18.23 -9.31
N THR A 53 -9.06 -17.08 -9.62
CA THR A 53 -7.64 -16.93 -9.95
C THR A 53 -6.75 -17.10 -8.73
N ILE A 54 -7.22 -16.67 -7.54
CA ILE A 54 -6.43 -16.73 -6.31
C ILE A 54 -6.70 -18.06 -5.61
N SER A 55 -5.66 -18.78 -5.20
CA SER A 55 -5.83 -19.98 -4.39
C SER A 55 -6.46 -19.66 -3.02
N ASP A 56 -7.23 -20.58 -2.45
CA ASP A 56 -7.87 -20.37 -1.14
C ASP A 56 -6.83 -20.11 -0.04
N GLU A 57 -5.66 -20.74 -0.11
CA GLU A 57 -4.54 -20.50 0.82
C GLU A 57 -4.03 -19.05 0.73
N CYS A 58 -3.88 -18.50 -0.48
CA CYS A 58 -3.50 -17.09 -0.65
C CYS A 58 -4.57 -16.14 -0.10
N LYS A 59 -5.86 -16.43 -0.34
CA LYS A 59 -6.97 -15.62 0.21
C LYS A 59 -6.94 -15.62 1.75
N GLU A 60 -6.74 -16.79 2.35
CA GLU A 60 -6.65 -16.96 3.80
C GLU A 60 -5.48 -16.18 4.39
N VAL A 61 -4.28 -16.25 3.78
CA VAL A 61 -3.12 -15.47 4.24
C VAL A 61 -3.41 -13.97 4.20
N ILE A 62 -3.97 -13.46 3.10
CA ILE A 62 -4.28 -12.02 2.99
C ILE A 62 -5.28 -11.58 4.06
N ALA A 63 -6.40 -12.29 4.20
CA ALA A 63 -7.44 -11.92 5.14
C ALA A 63 -6.98 -12.07 6.61
N SER A 64 -6.35 -13.19 6.95
CA SER A 64 -5.93 -13.48 8.33
C SER A 64 -4.82 -12.55 8.82
N THR A 65 -3.89 -12.14 7.95
CA THR A 65 -2.85 -11.16 8.31
C THR A 65 -3.45 -9.79 8.61
N ILE A 66 -4.39 -9.31 7.78
CA ILE A 66 -5.10 -8.04 8.03
C ILE A 66 -5.87 -8.11 9.35
N GLU A 67 -6.65 -9.19 9.53
CA GLU A 67 -7.47 -9.38 10.72
C GLU A 67 -6.61 -9.44 12.00
N LYS A 68 -5.46 -10.12 11.95
CA LYS A 68 -4.50 -10.19 13.06
C LYS A 68 -4.02 -8.82 13.48
N PHE A 69 -3.56 -7.98 12.54
CA PHE A 69 -3.04 -6.66 12.88
C PHE A 69 -4.14 -5.73 13.44
N GLN A 70 -5.37 -5.82 12.95
CA GLN A 70 -6.49 -5.07 13.51
C GLN A 70 -6.82 -5.54 14.93
N LYS A 71 -6.79 -6.85 15.20
CA LYS A 71 -6.98 -7.42 16.55
C LYS A 71 -5.87 -7.04 17.52
N ASP A 72 -4.64 -6.90 17.02
CA ASP A 72 -3.48 -6.45 17.79
C ASP A 72 -3.50 -4.93 18.07
N GLY A 73 -4.52 -4.22 17.59
CA GLY A 73 -4.76 -2.80 17.89
C GLY A 73 -4.03 -1.84 16.96
N HIS A 74 -3.51 -2.31 15.82
CA HIS A 74 -2.90 -1.42 14.83
C HIS A 74 -3.96 -0.54 14.16
N GLU A 75 -3.64 0.74 14.02
CA GLU A 75 -4.53 1.77 13.47
C GLU A 75 -4.38 1.89 11.94
N PHE A 76 -5.20 1.14 11.20
CA PHE A 76 -5.29 1.22 9.74
C PHE A 76 -6.65 0.70 9.26
N ASN A 77 -6.99 0.96 8.00
CA ASN A 77 -8.18 0.39 7.36
C ASN A 77 -7.97 0.15 5.87
N PHE A 78 -8.59 -0.90 5.34
CA PHE A 78 -8.86 -1.08 3.91
C PHE A 78 -10.38 -1.04 3.71
N ASP A 79 -10.87 -0.05 2.98
CA ASP A 79 -12.31 0.13 2.71
C ASP A 79 -12.85 -0.81 1.64
N ALA A 80 -11.97 -1.36 0.80
CA ALA A 80 -12.32 -2.33 -0.23
C ALA A 80 -11.11 -3.14 -0.68
N VAL A 81 -11.39 -4.27 -1.33
CA VAL A 81 -10.43 -5.05 -2.11
C VAL A 81 -10.86 -5.06 -3.58
N ARG A 82 -9.91 -5.14 -4.52
CA ARG A 82 -10.22 -5.36 -5.94
C ARG A 82 -9.12 -6.12 -6.68
N MET A 83 -9.52 -6.85 -7.72
CA MET A 83 -8.61 -7.46 -8.69
C MET A 83 -8.21 -6.46 -9.77
N VAL A 84 -6.92 -6.35 -10.06
CA VAL A 84 -6.38 -5.49 -11.12
C VAL A 84 -5.31 -6.21 -11.92
N ASN A 85 -5.10 -5.78 -13.16
CA ASN A 85 -3.96 -6.22 -13.96
C ASN A 85 -2.87 -5.15 -13.85
N ILE A 86 -1.85 -5.41 -13.05
CA ILE A 86 -0.70 -4.50 -12.93
C ILE A 86 0.42 -5.09 -13.82
N PRO A 87 0.83 -4.38 -14.89
CA PRO A 87 1.94 -4.83 -15.72
C PRO A 87 3.26 -4.68 -14.95
N PRO A 88 4.29 -5.49 -15.28
CA PRO A 88 5.63 -5.26 -14.75
C PRO A 88 6.11 -3.84 -15.08
N ASN A 89 6.88 -3.26 -14.16
CA ASN A 89 7.52 -1.97 -14.39
C ASN A 89 8.64 -2.08 -15.44
N ILE A 90 9.19 -0.95 -15.88
CA ILE A 90 10.21 -0.89 -16.94
C ILE A 90 11.49 -1.68 -16.62
N ASN A 91 11.75 -1.95 -15.34
CA ASN A 91 12.89 -2.71 -14.85
C ASN A 91 12.55 -4.19 -14.59
N GLY A 92 11.34 -4.64 -14.96
CA GLY A 92 10.87 -6.00 -14.77
C GLY A 92 10.36 -6.33 -13.36
N GLY A 93 10.32 -5.36 -12.44
CA GLY A 93 9.71 -5.53 -11.13
C GLY A 93 8.18 -5.63 -11.24
N GLN A 94 7.56 -6.41 -10.36
CA GLN A 94 6.14 -6.73 -10.44
C GLN A 94 5.47 -6.56 -9.08
N ASP A 95 4.48 -5.69 -9.01
CA ASP A 95 3.67 -5.49 -7.80
C ASP A 95 2.75 -6.70 -7.63
N VAL A 96 2.82 -7.37 -6.48
CA VAL A 96 1.94 -8.50 -6.14
C VAL A 96 0.64 -7.98 -5.51
N LEU A 97 0.78 -7.05 -4.58
CA LEU A 97 -0.28 -6.29 -3.93
C LEU A 97 0.02 -4.80 -4.11
N ARG A 98 -1.00 -3.95 -3.94
CA ARG A 98 -0.82 -2.49 -3.90
C ARG A 98 -1.92 -1.81 -3.10
N THR A 99 -1.54 -0.87 -2.25
CA THR A 99 -2.47 0.02 -1.55
C THR A 99 -2.75 1.25 -2.41
N ASN A 100 -4.03 1.54 -2.65
CA ASN A 100 -4.43 2.69 -3.44
C ASN A 100 -5.40 3.58 -2.67
N ALA A 101 -5.07 4.87 -2.56
CA ALA A 101 -5.95 5.87 -1.95
C ALA A 101 -6.74 6.62 -3.02
N ILE A 102 -8.07 6.58 -2.93
CA ILE A 102 -8.99 7.26 -3.84
C ILE A 102 -9.70 8.40 -3.09
N ASP A 103 -9.71 9.62 -3.62
CA ASP A 103 -10.49 10.71 -3.05
C ASP A 103 -11.99 10.38 -3.08
N SER A 104 -12.60 10.30 -1.91
CA SER A 104 -14.03 10.07 -1.71
C SER A 104 -14.60 11.14 -0.78
N GLY A 105 -14.82 12.33 -1.33
CA GLY A 105 -15.43 13.44 -0.59
C GLY A 105 -14.46 14.15 0.35
N GLY A 106 -13.17 14.23 -0.02
CA GLY A 106 -12.11 14.87 0.76
C GLY A 106 -11.40 13.94 1.74
N TYR A 107 -11.83 12.68 1.82
CA TYR A 107 -11.21 11.63 2.63
C TYR A 107 -10.76 10.46 1.73
N PRO A 108 -9.63 9.82 2.06
CA PRO A 108 -9.15 8.68 1.30
C PRO A 108 -10.07 7.47 1.54
N LYS A 109 -10.55 6.88 0.44
CA LYS A 109 -10.98 5.49 0.41
C LYS A 109 -9.77 4.62 0.08
N VAL A 110 -9.32 3.82 1.03
CA VAL A 110 -8.14 2.95 0.93
C VAL A 110 -8.55 1.61 0.33
N VAL A 111 -7.96 1.24 -0.80
CA VAL A 111 -8.29 0.02 -1.53
C VAL A 111 -7.07 -0.88 -1.61
N LEU A 112 -7.20 -2.13 -1.17
CA LEU A 112 -6.22 -3.17 -1.42
C LEU A 112 -6.42 -3.71 -2.84
N GLU A 113 -5.39 -3.59 -3.66
CA GLU A 113 -5.38 -4.10 -5.02
C GLU A 113 -4.56 -5.37 -5.11
N ILE A 114 -5.14 -6.42 -5.68
CA ILE A 114 -4.48 -7.72 -5.87
C ILE A 114 -4.15 -7.89 -7.36
N ASN A 115 -2.89 -8.13 -7.68
CA ASN A 115 -2.45 -8.27 -9.08
C ASN A 115 -2.86 -9.63 -9.65
N LYS A 116 -3.96 -9.64 -10.42
CA LYS A 116 -4.49 -10.85 -11.06
C LYS A 116 -3.44 -11.61 -11.88
N ASN A 117 -2.55 -10.90 -12.57
CA ASN A 117 -1.53 -11.54 -13.42
C ASN A 117 -0.48 -12.32 -12.63
N VAL A 118 -0.23 -11.92 -11.37
CA VAL A 118 0.72 -12.62 -10.50
C VAL A 118 0.09 -13.87 -9.90
N PHE A 119 -1.16 -13.76 -9.47
CA PHE A 119 -1.86 -14.86 -8.80
C PHE A 119 -2.40 -15.91 -9.77
N ALA A 120 -2.51 -15.60 -11.06
CA ALA A 120 -2.97 -16.55 -12.07
C ALA A 120 -2.08 -17.80 -12.10
N ASP A 121 -2.70 -18.95 -11.83
CA ASP A 121 -2.08 -20.27 -11.80
C ASP A 121 -0.93 -20.43 -10.78
N ALA A 122 -0.79 -19.50 -9.83
CA ALA A 122 0.24 -19.51 -8.80
C ALA A 122 -0.31 -20.01 -7.45
N ASP A 123 0.37 -20.99 -6.87
CA ASP A 123 0.13 -21.39 -5.48
C ASP A 123 0.87 -20.46 -4.50
N LYS A 124 0.56 -20.57 -3.22
CA LYS A 124 1.14 -19.73 -2.17
C LYS A 124 2.66 -19.83 -2.12
N GLN A 125 3.21 -21.03 -2.32
CA GLN A 125 4.66 -21.25 -2.34
C GLN A 125 5.32 -20.51 -3.50
N SER A 126 4.71 -20.53 -4.68
CA SER A 126 5.21 -19.80 -5.86
C SER A 126 5.22 -18.31 -5.61
N ILE A 127 4.19 -17.77 -4.97
CA ILE A 127 4.12 -16.36 -4.58
C ILE A 127 5.23 -16.01 -3.57
N ASP A 128 5.41 -16.80 -2.51
CA ASP A 128 6.50 -16.57 -1.54
C ASP A 128 7.88 -16.59 -2.21
N CYS A 129 8.10 -17.51 -3.15
CA CYS A 129 9.35 -17.58 -3.89
C CYS A 129 9.62 -16.31 -4.71
N MET A 130 8.60 -15.54 -5.12
CA MET A 130 8.82 -14.24 -5.77
C MET A 130 9.49 -13.25 -4.81
N PHE A 131 9.08 -13.23 -3.55
CA PHE A 131 9.62 -12.33 -2.52
C PHE A 131 11.00 -12.77 -2.04
N ILE A 132 11.20 -14.07 -1.79
CA ILE A 132 12.51 -14.62 -1.37
C ILE A 132 13.61 -14.29 -2.40
N ASN A 133 13.26 -14.26 -3.68
CA ASN A 133 14.20 -13.97 -4.76
C ASN A 133 14.28 -12.49 -5.12
N ALA A 134 13.48 -11.62 -4.49
CA ALA A 134 13.51 -10.19 -4.73
C ALA A 134 14.72 -9.56 -4.02
N GLU A 135 15.51 -8.76 -4.75
CA GLU A 135 16.71 -8.13 -4.18
C GLU A 135 16.48 -6.72 -3.64
N ASN A 136 15.26 -6.19 -3.80
CA ASN A 136 14.95 -4.79 -3.54
C ASN A 136 14.13 -4.55 -2.28
N THR A 137 13.48 -5.59 -1.74
CA THR A 137 12.55 -5.48 -0.59
C THR A 137 12.98 -6.36 0.58
N VAL A 138 12.50 -6.08 1.80
CA VAL A 138 12.68 -6.96 2.97
C VAL A 138 11.62 -8.06 3.06
N CYS A 139 10.60 -8.01 2.21
CA CYS A 139 9.54 -9.02 2.16
C CYS A 139 10.11 -10.39 1.75
N ASN A 140 9.72 -11.44 2.47
CA ASN A 140 10.14 -12.82 2.21
C ASN A 140 8.95 -13.76 1.96
N SER A 141 7.73 -13.24 1.93
CA SER A 141 6.49 -14.02 1.81
C SER A 141 5.31 -13.15 1.41
N LEU A 142 4.20 -13.80 1.03
CA LEU A 142 2.92 -13.12 0.85
C LEU A 142 2.43 -12.44 2.14
N GLU A 143 2.68 -13.03 3.31
CA GLU A 143 2.34 -12.42 4.60
C GLU A 143 3.08 -11.08 4.77
N ASP A 144 4.39 -11.04 4.49
CA ASP A 144 5.15 -9.78 4.55
C ASP A 144 4.64 -8.75 3.55
N ALA A 145 4.26 -9.17 2.35
CA ALA A 145 3.69 -8.27 1.36
C ALA A 145 2.37 -7.65 1.85
N VAL A 146 1.53 -8.41 2.53
CA VAL A 146 0.31 -7.87 3.15
C VAL A 146 0.66 -6.88 4.27
N ILE A 147 1.68 -7.18 5.08
CA ILE A 147 2.17 -6.29 6.15
C ILE A 147 2.77 -5.00 5.57
N HIS A 148 3.47 -5.10 4.44
CA HIS A 148 3.96 -3.95 3.69
C HIS A 148 2.79 -3.05 3.26
N GLU A 149 1.71 -3.61 2.70
CA GLU A 149 0.50 -2.85 2.37
C GLU A 149 -0.17 -2.24 3.61
N ILE A 150 -0.15 -2.92 4.76
CA ILE A 150 -0.62 -2.36 6.03
C ILE A 150 0.21 -1.11 6.41
N GLY A 151 1.52 -1.12 6.16
CA GLY A 151 2.38 0.05 6.34
C GLY A 151 1.93 1.26 5.50
N HIS A 152 1.60 1.05 4.22
CA HIS A 152 1.00 2.08 3.37
C HIS A 152 -0.34 2.57 3.90
N ALA A 153 -1.22 1.65 4.32
CA ALA A 153 -2.52 1.98 4.89
C ALA A 153 -2.42 2.80 6.19
N LYS A 154 -1.42 2.54 7.04
CA LYS A 154 -1.13 3.34 8.25
C LYS A 154 -0.75 4.77 7.93
N THR A 155 0.03 5.00 6.88
CA THR A 155 0.38 6.37 6.43
C THR A 155 -0.86 7.16 6.05
N ILE A 156 -1.89 6.49 5.50
CA ILE A 156 -3.15 7.11 5.07
C ILE A 156 -4.14 7.31 6.23
N TYR A 157 -4.08 6.44 7.25
CA TYR A 157 -5.09 6.35 8.29
C TYR A 157 -5.35 7.68 9.03
N SER A 158 -6.64 7.98 9.26
CA SER A 158 -7.12 9.18 9.94
C SER A 158 -6.68 10.52 9.33
N ARG A 159 -6.34 10.55 8.03
CA ARG A 159 -6.01 11.78 7.30
C ARG A 159 -7.11 12.19 6.32
N THR A 160 -7.15 13.47 5.97
CA THR A 160 -7.84 13.93 4.76
C THR A 160 -7.03 13.54 3.53
N TYR A 161 -7.69 13.46 2.37
CA TYR A 161 -7.01 13.11 1.11
C TYR A 161 -5.88 14.10 0.79
N ALA A 162 -6.16 15.40 0.93
CA ALA A 162 -5.15 16.46 0.70
C ALA A 162 -3.96 16.39 1.68
N ASN A 163 -4.17 15.96 2.93
CA ASN A 163 -3.07 15.74 3.86
C ASN A 163 -2.22 14.53 3.46
N TYR A 164 -2.85 13.45 3.02
CA TYR A 164 -2.15 12.29 2.49
C TYR A 164 -1.35 12.65 1.23
N GLU A 165 -1.94 13.34 0.25
CA GLU A 165 -1.25 13.75 -0.98
C GLU A 165 0.01 14.56 -0.68
N ARG A 166 -0.08 15.54 0.23
CA ARG A 166 1.08 16.34 0.64
C ARG A 166 2.18 15.49 1.28
N ILE A 167 1.81 14.51 2.09
CA ILE A 167 2.78 13.59 2.72
C ILE A 167 3.41 12.67 1.67
N ALA A 168 2.62 12.15 0.73
CA ALA A 168 3.12 11.36 -0.38
C ALA A 168 4.14 12.17 -1.21
N GLU A 169 3.80 13.42 -1.55
CA GLU A 169 4.72 14.34 -2.25
C GLU A 169 5.99 14.64 -1.44
N GLU A 170 5.91 14.79 -0.11
CA GLU A 170 7.08 14.98 0.75
C GLU A 170 7.99 13.74 0.73
N LEU A 171 7.39 12.55 0.86
CA LEU A 171 8.09 11.28 0.91
C LEU A 171 8.73 10.88 -0.43
N GLU A 172 8.25 11.40 -1.56
CA GLU A 172 8.92 11.29 -2.86
C GLU A 172 10.34 11.89 -2.87
N PHE A 173 10.69 12.75 -1.90
CA PHE A 173 12.01 13.36 -1.76
C PHE A 173 12.81 12.80 -0.57
N VAL A 174 12.24 11.87 0.18
CA VAL A 174 12.94 11.18 1.27
C VAL A 174 13.59 9.92 0.71
N HIS A 175 14.91 9.92 0.68
CA HIS A 175 15.73 8.83 0.16
C HIS A 175 16.74 8.36 1.22
N ASP A 176 17.56 7.38 0.85
CA ASP A 176 18.68 6.88 1.66
C ASP A 176 18.28 6.25 3.01
N ILE A 177 17.03 5.76 3.10
CA ILE A 177 16.57 4.94 4.23
C ILE A 177 17.25 3.55 4.13
N ASP A 178 18.20 3.29 5.03
CA ASP A 178 19.02 2.06 5.05
C ASP A 178 18.24 0.86 5.60
N VAL A 179 17.21 0.43 4.86
CA VAL A 179 16.33 -0.72 5.14
C VAL A 179 16.33 -1.70 3.97
N SER A 180 16.12 -1.20 2.76
CA SER A 180 16.13 -1.97 1.51
C SER A 180 16.46 -1.04 0.33
N LYS A 181 16.75 -1.61 -0.85
CA LYS A 181 16.96 -0.78 -2.05
C LYS A 181 15.70 0.01 -2.40
N LEU A 182 14.52 -0.58 -2.15
CA LEU A 182 13.23 0.07 -2.38
C LEU A 182 13.04 1.25 -1.40
N ALA A 183 13.22 1.02 -0.10
CA ALA A 183 13.15 2.06 0.93
C ALA A 183 14.14 3.22 0.70
N SER A 184 15.35 2.90 0.22
CA SER A 184 16.37 3.91 -0.11
C SER A 184 15.95 4.80 -1.28
N SER A 185 15.03 4.37 -2.14
CA SER A 185 14.60 5.08 -3.34
C SER A 185 13.26 5.80 -3.24
N ASP A 186 12.44 5.44 -2.25
CA ASP A 186 11.07 5.95 -2.11
C ASP A 186 10.68 5.93 -0.62
N GLY A 187 10.41 7.12 -0.06
CA GLY A 187 10.10 7.26 1.36
C GLY A 187 8.81 6.55 1.78
N LEU A 188 7.80 6.46 0.90
CA LEU A 188 6.57 5.71 1.21
C LEU A 188 6.89 4.22 1.38
N GLU A 189 7.71 3.68 0.48
CA GLU A 189 8.18 2.30 0.58
C GLU A 189 9.05 2.09 1.82
N GLY A 190 9.84 3.10 2.21
CA GLY A 190 10.58 3.10 3.46
C GLY A 190 9.70 2.87 4.69
N ILE A 191 8.52 3.50 4.75
CA ILE A 191 7.56 3.28 5.85
C ILE A 191 7.03 1.85 5.82
N ALA A 192 6.64 1.37 4.63
CA ALA A 192 6.07 0.03 4.46
C ALA A 192 7.08 -1.08 4.80
N GLU A 193 8.33 -0.94 4.41
CA GLU A 193 9.41 -1.88 4.75
C GLU A 193 9.73 -1.88 6.25
N CYS A 194 9.66 -0.70 6.90
CA CYS A 194 9.80 -0.61 8.36
C CYS A 194 8.68 -1.38 9.08
N GLU A 195 7.45 -1.33 8.59
CA GLU A 195 6.32 -2.09 9.16
C GLU A 195 6.61 -3.60 9.14
N VAL A 196 7.14 -4.11 8.03
CA VAL A 196 7.52 -5.52 7.89
C VAL A 196 8.58 -5.90 8.92
N LEU A 197 9.67 -5.14 9.02
CA LEU A 197 10.74 -5.43 9.98
C LEU A 197 10.24 -5.38 11.43
N LEU A 198 9.43 -4.37 11.78
CA LEU A 198 8.84 -4.24 13.12
C LEU A 198 7.92 -5.40 13.45
N SER A 199 7.13 -5.88 12.49
CA SER A 199 6.24 -7.03 12.70
C SER A 199 6.99 -8.33 13.03
N ARG A 200 8.24 -8.45 12.55
CA ARG A 200 9.14 -9.58 12.85
C ARG A 200 9.88 -9.41 14.19
N GLY A 201 9.67 -8.30 14.89
CA GLY A 201 10.33 -7.95 16.14
C GLY A 201 11.75 -7.42 15.95
N GLU A 202 12.11 -6.99 14.73
CA GLU A 202 13.41 -6.38 14.48
C GLU A 202 13.49 -4.97 15.06
N LYS A 203 14.70 -4.57 15.47
CA LYS A 203 14.95 -3.26 16.04
C LYS A 203 15.52 -2.33 14.97
N LEU A 204 14.77 -1.27 14.64
CA LEU A 204 15.25 -0.21 13.77
C LEU A 204 16.11 0.80 14.55
N SER A 205 16.94 1.58 13.83
CA SER A 205 17.68 2.69 14.44
C SER A 205 16.73 3.77 14.95
N ASP A 206 17.17 4.59 15.91
CA ASP A 206 16.33 5.66 16.46
C ASP A 206 15.90 6.67 15.38
N GLU A 207 16.77 6.92 14.39
CA GLU A 207 16.48 7.78 13.25
C GLU A 207 15.37 7.21 12.36
N ILE A 208 15.47 5.92 12.01
CA ILE A 208 14.47 5.24 11.18
C ILE A 208 13.15 5.08 11.96
N MET A 209 13.21 4.79 13.26
CA MET A 209 12.00 4.77 14.11
C MET A 209 11.32 6.13 14.19
N ASN A 210 12.08 7.21 14.31
CA ASN A 210 11.53 8.56 14.32
C ASN A 210 10.89 8.90 12.98
N PHE A 211 11.52 8.53 11.86
CA PHE A 211 10.93 8.63 10.54
C PHE A 211 9.60 7.86 10.44
N TYR A 212 9.61 6.57 10.74
CA TYR A 212 8.42 5.72 10.68
C TYR A 212 7.28 6.26 11.55
N THR A 213 7.55 6.61 12.81
CA THR A 213 6.53 7.11 13.74
C THR A 213 5.95 8.46 13.33
N THR A 214 6.76 9.34 12.73
CA THR A 214 6.30 10.66 12.22
C THR A 214 5.15 10.52 11.24
N TYR A 215 5.19 9.50 10.37
CA TYR A 215 4.21 9.34 9.29
C TYR A 215 3.07 8.37 9.60
N THR A 216 3.23 7.48 10.59
CA THR A 216 2.26 6.43 10.92
C THR A 216 1.40 6.70 12.16
N THR A 217 1.76 7.67 13.02
CA THR A 217 1.04 7.92 14.29
C THR A 217 -0.02 9.02 14.23
N GLY A 218 -0.51 9.38 13.03
CA GLY A 218 -1.67 10.25 12.89
C GLY A 218 -1.51 11.64 13.54
N GLY A 219 -0.54 12.43 13.09
CA GLY A 219 -0.44 13.86 13.42
C GLY A 219 -0.81 14.72 12.21
N GLY A 220 -1.93 15.45 12.28
CA GLY A 220 -2.38 16.39 11.26
C GLY A 220 -3.70 17.07 11.60
#